data_AF-A0A0G0WQF8-F1
#
_entry.id   AF-A0A0G0WQF8-F1
#
_cell.length_a   1.000
_cell.length_b   1.000
_cell.length_c   1.000
_cell.angle_alpha   90.00
_cell.angle_beta   90.00
_cell.angle_gamma   90.00
#
_symmetry.space_group_name_H-M   'P 1'
#
loop_
_entity.id
_entity.type
_entity.pdbx_description
1 polymer ?
#
loop_
_entity_poly.entity_id
_entity_poly.type
_entity_poly.pdbx_seq_one_letter_code
_entity_poly.pdbx_strand_id
1 'polypeptide(L)'
;MVKKASNIDIIDAIKQAVRVVFQEMGVVTKDDLKYLPSREEFYKREDEIMGELKTMREEHTMLSNRIYNDQVPRLEKLEKIHPQGRHFAAI
;
A
#
# COMPACT_ATOMS: atom_id res chain seq x y z
N MET A 1 -36.94 -48.30 21.68
CA MET A 1 -36.41 -47.52 22.83
C MET A 1 -35.84 -46.22 22.27
N VAL A 2 -36.43 -45.07 22.62
CA VAL A 2 -35.86 -43.76 22.26
C VAL A 2 -34.79 -43.41 23.29
N LYS A 3 -33.53 -43.30 22.87
CA LYS A 3 -32.46 -42.82 23.74
C LYS A 3 -32.67 -41.32 23.99
N LYS A 4 -32.82 -40.91 25.25
CA LYS A 4 -32.81 -39.50 25.63
C LYS A 4 -31.42 -38.93 25.31
N ALA A 5 -31.37 -37.83 24.57
CA ALA A 5 -30.15 -37.08 24.35
C ALA A 5 -29.60 -36.60 25.69
N SER A 6 -28.29 -36.62 25.86
CA SER A 6 -27.65 -36.08 27.06
C SER A 6 -27.73 -34.55 27.04
N ASN A 7 -27.62 -33.91 28.21
CA ASN A 7 -27.60 -32.45 28.28
C ASN A 7 -26.45 -31.83 27.47
N ILE A 8 -25.33 -32.56 27.29
CA ILE A 8 -24.20 -32.16 26.47
C ILE A 8 -24.57 -32.09 24.99
N ASP A 9 -25.26 -33.11 24.48
CA ASP A 9 -25.70 -33.17 23.08
C ASP A 9 -26.65 -32.00 22.75
N ILE A 10 -27.52 -31.64 23.70
CA ILE A 10 -28.46 -30.52 23.56
C ILE A 10 -27.70 -29.17 23.51
N ILE A 11 -26.71 -29.00 24.38
CA ILE A 11 -25.90 -27.76 24.42
C ILE A 11 -25.11 -27.58 23.12
N ASP A 12 -24.52 -28.64 22.57
CA ASP A 12 -23.76 -28.54 21.33
C ASP A 12 -24.65 -28.26 20.12
N ALA A 13 -25.84 -28.85 20.05
CA ALA A 13 -26.83 -28.52 19.03
C ALA A 13 -27.23 -27.03 19.07
N ILE A 14 -27.43 -26.47 20.27
CA ILE A 14 -27.74 -25.04 20.44
C ILE A 14 -26.58 -24.16 19.96
N LYS A 15 -25.34 -24.48 20.32
CA LYS A 15 -24.15 -23.73 19.85
C LYS A 15 -24.04 -23.75 18.33
N GLN A 16 -24.32 -24.89 17.71
CA GLN A 16 -24.25 -25.04 16.26
C GLN A 16 -25.35 -24.24 15.56
N ALA A 17 -26.58 -24.26 16.08
CA ALA A 17 -27.66 -23.42 15.56
C ALA A 17 -27.34 -21.92 15.65
N VAL A 18 -26.78 -21.47 16.79
CA VAL A 18 -26.36 -20.07 16.98
C VAL A 18 -25.25 -19.68 15.99
N ARG A 19 -24.28 -20.58 15.73
CA ARG A 19 -23.24 -20.33 14.72
C ARG A 19 -23.81 -20.11 13.31
N VAL A 20 -24.76 -20.95 12.89
CA VAL A 20 -25.38 -20.82 11.56
C VAL A 20 -26.12 -19.49 11.45
N VAL A 21 -26.89 -19.11 12.48
CA VAL A 21 -27.59 -17.82 12.50
C VAL A 21 -26.62 -16.64 12.39
N PHE A 22 -25.50 -16.66 13.13
CA PHE A 22 -24.50 -15.60 13.02
C PHE A 22 -23.82 -15.52 11.64
N GLN A 23 -23.61 -16.67 10.98
CA GLN A 23 -23.11 -16.70 9.62
C GLN A 23 -24.12 -16.12 8.63
N GLU A 24 -25.40 -16.47 8.75
CA GLU A 24 -26.48 -15.93 7.89
C GLU A 24 -26.70 -14.43 8.10
N MET A 25 -26.53 -13.95 9.34
CA MET A 25 -26.63 -12.54 9.68
C MET A 25 -25.38 -11.73 9.32
N GLY A 26 -24.31 -12.37 8.83
CA GLY A 26 -23.05 -11.70 8.50
C GLY A 26 -22.33 -11.10 9.70
N VAL A 27 -22.53 -11.67 10.90
CA VAL A 27 -21.88 -11.20 12.12
C VAL A 27 -20.40 -11.54 12.05
N VAL A 28 -19.56 -10.50 12.11
CA VAL A 28 -18.10 -10.65 12.12
C VAL A 28 -17.64 -11.14 13.49
N THR A 29 -16.96 -12.29 13.50
CA THR A 29 -16.38 -12.88 14.71
C THR A 29 -14.91 -12.52 14.86
N LYS A 30 -14.35 -12.77 16.04
CA LYS A 30 -12.90 -12.57 16.27
C LYS A 30 -12.04 -13.45 15.35
N ASP A 31 -12.55 -14.63 14.98
CA ASP A 31 -11.84 -15.54 14.07
C ASP A 31 -11.75 -14.98 12.66
N ASP A 32 -12.71 -14.12 12.26
CA ASP A 32 -12.71 -13.45 10.95
C ASP A 32 -11.71 -12.28 10.93
N LEU A 33 -11.47 -11.65 12.08
CA LEU A 33 -10.57 -10.50 12.23
C LEU A 33 -9.10 -10.90 12.49
N LYS A 34 -8.80 -12.18 12.73
CA LYS A 34 -7.48 -12.63 13.19
C LYS A 34 -6.31 -12.35 12.23
N TYR A 35 -6.61 -12.12 10.96
CA TYR A 35 -5.62 -11.78 9.94
C TYR A 35 -5.50 -10.29 9.68
N LEU A 36 -6.40 -9.48 10.25
CA LEU A 36 -6.30 -8.04 10.14
C LEU A 36 -5.20 -7.55 11.07
N PRO A 37 -4.35 -6.62 10.59
CA PRO A 37 -3.35 -6.01 11.44
C PRO A 37 -4.03 -5.30 12.60
N SER A 38 -3.31 -5.19 13.72
CA SER A 38 -3.77 -4.34 14.80
C SER A 38 -3.82 -2.88 14.32
N ARG A 39 -4.61 -2.05 15.02
CA ARG A 39 -4.69 -0.63 14.75
C ARG A 39 -3.29 0.03 14.79
N GLU A 40 -2.45 -0.37 15.74
CA GLU A 40 -1.11 0.17 15.90
C GLU A 40 -0.18 -0.26 14.74
N GLU A 41 -0.23 -1.53 14.34
CA GLU A 41 0.52 -2.04 13.18
C GLU A 41 0.12 -1.35 11.88
N PHE A 42 -1.17 -1.08 11.70
CA PHE A 42 -1.69 -0.36 10.55
C PHE A 42 -1.11 1.06 10.49
N TYR A 43 -1.28 1.84 11.57
CA TYR A 43 -0.81 3.23 11.58
C TYR A 43 0.70 3.35 11.49
N LYS A 44 1.44 2.42 12.12
CA LYS A 44 2.90 2.39 11.99
C LYS A 44 3.34 2.20 10.53
N ARG A 45 2.72 1.26 9.80
CA ARG A 45 3.00 1.07 8.37
C ARG A 45 2.57 2.27 7.52
N GLU A 46 1.44 2.89 7.85
CA GLU A 46 0.98 4.08 7.16
C GLU A 46 1.96 5.24 7.32
N ASP A 47 2.45 5.47 8.54
CA ASP A 47 3.47 6.49 8.84
C ASP A 47 4.77 6.23 8.08
N GLU A 48 5.23 4.97 8.04
CA GLU A 48 6.41 4.56 7.26
C GLU A 48 6.25 4.88 5.77
N ILE A 49 5.13 4.47 5.16
CA ILE A 49 4.82 4.72 3.74
C ILE A 49 4.75 6.23 3.45
N MET A 50 4.11 6.99 4.32
CA MET A 50 3.98 8.44 4.16
C MET A 50 5.35 9.15 4.29
N GLY A 51 6.22 8.65 5.16
CA GLY A 51 7.61 9.10 5.28
C GLY A 51 8.40 8.86 4.00
N GLU A 52 8.36 7.64 3.45
CA GLU A 52 9.02 7.31 2.18
C GLU A 52 8.50 8.16 1.02
N LEU A 53 7.19 8.34 0.92
CA LEU A 53 6.57 9.16 -0.12
C LEU A 53 7.01 10.63 -0.05
N LYS A 54 7.16 11.16 1.17
CA LYS A 54 7.69 12.51 1.37
C LYS A 54 9.13 12.61 0.85
N THR A 55 9.99 11.68 1.25
CA THR A 55 11.39 11.62 0.79
C THR A 55 11.48 11.56 -0.74
N MET A 56 10.69 10.69 -1.38
CA MET A 56 10.68 10.58 -2.84
C MET A 56 10.26 11.89 -3.53
N ARG A 57 9.30 12.64 -2.97
CA ARG A 57 8.88 13.94 -3.51
C ARG A 57 9.98 14.99 -3.40
N GLU A 58 10.70 15.00 -2.28
CA GLU A 58 11.84 15.91 -2.07
C GLU A 58 12.96 15.60 -3.06
N GLU A 59 13.36 14.33 -3.19
CA GLU A 59 14.36 13.88 -4.16
C GLU A 59 13.96 14.21 -5.60
N HIS A 60 12.71 13.93 -5.98
CA HIS A 60 12.19 14.24 -7.31
C HIS A 60 12.26 15.75 -7.60
N THR A 61 11.96 16.58 -6.62
CA THR A 61 12.05 18.05 -6.73
C THR A 61 13.50 18.49 -6.91
N MET A 62 14.43 17.95 -6.13
CA MET A 62 15.86 18.25 -6.28
C MET A 62 16.40 17.84 -7.65
N LEU A 63 16.06 16.63 -8.12
CA LEU A 63 16.44 16.14 -9.43
C LEU A 63 15.87 17.00 -10.56
N SER A 64 14.58 17.35 -10.46
CA SER A 64 13.92 18.23 -11.43
C SER A 64 14.61 19.59 -11.50
N ASN A 65 14.88 20.20 -10.35
CA ASN A 65 15.60 21.47 -10.27
C ASN A 65 16.99 21.39 -10.90
N ARG A 66 17.75 20.32 -10.64
CA ARG A 66 19.07 20.11 -11.26
C ARG A 66 18.98 19.98 -12.78
N ILE A 67 17.98 19.26 -13.28
CA ILE A 67 17.79 19.09 -14.73
C ILE A 67 17.47 20.43 -15.39
N TYR A 68 16.46 21.15 -14.87
CA TYR A 68 15.99 22.40 -15.49
C TYR A 68 16.96 23.57 -15.31
N ASN A 69 17.61 23.69 -14.15
CA ASN A 69 18.47 24.85 -13.86
C ASN A 69 19.90 24.67 -14.36
N ASP A 70 20.43 23.44 -14.39
CA ASP A 70 21.83 23.20 -14.76
C ASP A 70 21.96 22.51 -16.12
N GLN A 71 21.30 21.37 -16.28
CA GLN A 71 21.56 20.48 -17.42
C GLN A 71 20.96 21.02 -18.71
N VAL A 72 19.70 21.44 -18.70
CA VAL A 72 19.01 21.97 -19.88
C VAL A 72 19.74 23.21 -20.43
N PRO A 73 20.06 24.25 -19.64
CA PRO A 73 20.77 25.41 -20.16
C PRO A 73 22.17 25.08 -20.69
N ARG A 74 22.85 24.11 -20.08
CA ARG A 74 24.15 23.63 -20.58
C ARG A 74 23.99 22.92 -21.93
N LEU A 75 22.99 22.07 -22.07
CA LEU A 75 22.69 21.38 -23.33
C LEU A 75 22.30 22.38 -24.43
N GLU A 76 21.49 23.39 -24.13
CA GLU A 76 21.15 24.45 -25.09
C GLU A 76 22.38 25.25 -25.54
N LYS A 77 23.30 25.57 -24.62
CA LYS A 77 24.58 26.23 -24.97
C LYS A 77 25.44 25.33 -25.88
N LEU A 78 25.49 24.03 -25.60
CA LEU A 78 26.21 23.06 -26.43
C LEU A 78 25.59 22.93 -27.82
N GLU A 79 24.26 22.86 -27.93
CA GLU A 79 23.57 22.77 -29.22
C GLU A 79 23.79 24.02 -30.08
N LYS A 80 23.90 25.21 -29.45
CA LYS A 80 24.24 26.45 -30.16
C LYS A 80 25.63 26.44 -30.79
N ILE A 81 26.61 25.79 -30.17
CA ILE A 81 27.99 25.70 -30.70
C ILE A 81 28.21 24.49 -31.59
N HIS A 82 27.41 23.43 -31.41
CA HIS A 82 27.47 22.17 -32.16
C HIS A 82 26.08 21.73 -32.64
N PRO A 83 25.47 22.47 -33.58
CA PRO A 83 24.15 22.10 -34.08
C PRO A 83 24.19 20.70 -34.68
N GLN A 84 23.29 19.83 -34.24
CA GLN A 84 23.21 18.40 -34.64
C GLN A 84 24.49 17.60 -34.33
N GLY A 85 25.26 18.01 -33.31
CA GLY A 85 26.52 17.35 -32.94
C GLY A 85 27.65 17.57 -33.93
N ARG A 86 27.55 18.57 -34.83
CA ARG A 86 28.60 18.92 -35.78
C ARG A 86 29.22 20.26 -35.41
N HIS A 87 30.54 20.32 -35.37
CA HIS A 87 31.25 21.59 -35.27
C HIS A 87 31.03 22.39 -36.56
N PHE A 88 30.66 23.66 -36.45
CA PHE A 88 30.80 24.60 -37.57
C PHE A 88 32.30 24.82 -37.78
N ALA A 89 32.91 24.01 -38.64
CA ALA A 89 34.26 24.29 -39.14
C ALA A 89 34.14 25.49 -40.09
N ALA A 90 34.42 26.68 -39.57
CA ALA A 90 34.66 27.84 -40.43
C ALA A 90 35.97 27.56 -41.19
N ILE A 91 35.84 27.22 -42.48
CA ILE A 91 36.92 27.25 -43.46
C ILE A 91 36.84 28.59 -44.18
#